data_AF-A0A067P166-F1
#
_entry.id   AF-A0A067P166-F1
#
_cell.length_a   1.000
_cell.length_b   1.000
_cell.length_c   1.000
_cell.angle_alpha   90.00
_cell.angle_beta   90.00
_cell.angle_gamma   90.00
#
_symmetry.space_group_name_H-M   'P 1'
#
loop_
_entity.id
_entity.type
_entity.pdbx_description
1 polymer ?
#
loop_
_entity_poly.entity_id
_entity_poly.type
_entity_poly.pdbx_seq_one_letter_code
_entity_poly.pdbx_strand_id
1 'polypeptide(L)'
;MVPKWIPKCFRQMNKLRSSESKETSVLRLEGLRTLELYDVKHPLLEKGLVQCPNLECLLIKLYQPKALQLPPCIPAKLAKLVVHGRVIDPPPVFGKIICPSELSVEIKGPSYGRCVSWFQGCVNSLPFPRELRRITLKCDMKCDMDFSRERSIDYPAAENYAALFTFLEELDNFGKLQHVDMNILITAPADVKPGDGEETTEVEKIRDMFAPLLESGALEVELVIQRWVFEYGRHEVVLRITA
;
A
#
# COMPACT_ATOMS: atom_id res chain seq x y z
N MET A 1 -26.88 18.11 2.75
CA MET A 1 -25.86 18.79 1.90
C MET A 1 -24.97 17.73 1.27
N VAL A 2 -24.83 17.69 -0.06
CA VAL A 2 -23.95 16.75 -0.75
C VAL A 2 -22.52 17.30 -0.75
N PRO A 3 -21.49 16.56 -0.31
CA PRO A 3 -20.12 17.06 -0.27
C PRO A 3 -19.62 17.51 -1.65
N LYS A 4 -18.91 18.65 -1.72
CA LYS A 4 -18.49 19.26 -2.98
C LYS A 4 -17.49 18.41 -3.79
N TRP A 5 -16.81 17.44 -3.17
CA TRP A 5 -15.83 16.55 -3.79
C TRP A 5 -16.42 15.41 -4.63
N ILE A 6 -17.73 15.23 -4.59
CA ILE A 6 -18.41 14.24 -5.42
C ILE A 6 -18.33 14.69 -6.90
N PRO A 7 -17.70 13.90 -7.80
CA PRO A 7 -17.58 14.23 -9.21
C PRO A 7 -18.94 14.58 -9.84
N LYS A 8 -18.96 15.51 -10.82
CA LYS A 8 -20.22 16.03 -11.41
C LYS A 8 -21.18 14.92 -11.89
N CYS A 9 -20.65 13.76 -12.32
CA CYS A 9 -21.44 12.59 -12.71
C CYS A 9 -22.33 12.03 -11.59
N PHE A 10 -21.90 12.10 -10.33
CA PHE A 10 -22.70 11.62 -9.19
C PHE A 10 -23.79 12.62 -8.76
N ARG A 11 -23.65 13.93 -9.05
CA ARG A 11 -24.70 14.91 -8.77
C ARG A 11 -25.91 14.76 -9.68
N GLN A 12 -25.72 14.30 -10.92
CA GLN A 12 -26.82 13.99 -11.83
C GLN A 12 -27.65 12.77 -11.37
N MET A 13 -27.05 11.84 -10.62
CA MET A 13 -27.75 10.63 -10.17
C MET A 13 -28.87 10.90 -9.14
N ASN A 14 -28.76 11.96 -8.32
CA ASN A 14 -29.85 12.33 -7.42
C ASN A 14 -31.07 12.94 -8.16
N LYS A 15 -30.88 13.44 -9.39
CA LYS A 15 -31.99 13.97 -10.22
C LYS A 15 -32.76 12.88 -10.97
N LEU A 16 -32.18 11.69 -11.16
CA LEU A 16 -32.81 10.57 -11.87
C LEU A 16 -33.84 9.78 -11.04
N ARG A 17 -34.11 10.18 -9.79
CA ARG A 17 -35.09 9.51 -8.93
C ARG A 17 -36.54 9.98 -9.09
N SER A 18 -36.82 10.96 -9.96
CA SER A 18 -38.15 11.60 -10.01
C SER A 18 -39.03 11.20 -11.20
N SER A 19 -38.69 10.14 -11.94
CA SER A 19 -39.57 9.57 -12.98
C SER A 19 -39.69 8.06 -12.80
N GLU A 20 -40.88 7.62 -12.44
CA GLU A 20 -41.25 6.21 -12.25
C GLU A 20 -41.21 5.44 -13.57
N SER A 21 -40.16 4.63 -13.76
CA SER A 21 -40.22 3.41 -14.56
C SER A 21 -39.27 2.36 -13.98
N LYS A 22 -39.78 1.14 -13.84
CA LYS A 22 -39.37 0.08 -12.93
C LYS A 22 -38.23 -0.80 -13.48
N GLU A 23 -37.17 -0.19 -14.02
CA GLU A 23 -35.93 -0.88 -14.32
C GLU A 23 -34.79 -0.13 -13.63
N THR A 24 -34.16 -0.76 -12.64
CA THR A 24 -32.87 -0.29 -12.11
C THR A 24 -31.83 -0.45 -13.21
N SER A 25 -31.76 0.53 -14.10
CA SER A 25 -30.77 0.60 -15.17
C SER A 25 -29.38 0.62 -14.53
N VAL A 26 -28.57 -0.40 -14.81
CA VAL A 26 -27.18 -0.47 -14.35
C VAL A 26 -26.40 0.66 -15.04
N LEU A 27 -25.79 1.54 -14.25
CA LEU A 27 -24.95 2.62 -14.77
C LEU A 27 -23.59 2.05 -15.18
N ARG A 28 -23.29 2.06 -16.47
CA ARG A 28 -22.00 1.62 -17.00
C ARG A 28 -21.07 2.81 -17.18
N LEU A 29 -19.92 2.80 -16.50
CA LEU A 29 -18.90 3.83 -16.56
C LEU A 29 -17.75 3.39 -17.47
N GLU A 30 -17.99 3.34 -18.78
CA GLU A 30 -17.03 2.80 -19.76
C GLU A 30 -15.73 3.63 -19.87
N GLY A 31 -15.80 4.93 -19.58
CA GLY A 31 -14.65 5.83 -19.56
C GLY A 31 -13.87 5.83 -18.24
N LEU A 32 -14.34 5.14 -17.19
CA LEU A 32 -13.65 5.12 -15.90
C LEU A 32 -12.45 4.17 -15.98
N ARG A 33 -11.25 4.73 -15.73
CA ARG A 33 -9.98 4.00 -15.73
C ARG A 33 -9.39 3.85 -14.33
N THR A 34 -9.63 4.83 -13.47
CA THR A 34 -9.16 4.85 -12.08
C THR A 34 -10.33 5.05 -11.13
N LEU A 35 -10.38 4.26 -10.07
CA LEU A 35 -11.35 4.37 -9.01
C LEU A 35 -10.62 4.42 -7.68
N GLU A 36 -10.97 5.40 -6.85
CA GLU A 36 -10.43 5.54 -5.50
C GLU A 36 -11.54 5.31 -4.48
N LEU A 37 -11.27 4.44 -3.50
CA LEU A 37 -12.18 4.08 -2.43
C LEU A 37 -11.56 4.49 -1.09
N TYR A 38 -12.27 5.35 -0.37
CA TYR A 38 -11.92 5.85 0.97
C TYR A 38 -12.95 5.36 1.99
N ASP A 39 -12.62 4.37 2.82
CA ASP A 39 -13.51 3.81 3.86
C ASP A 39 -14.95 3.50 3.38
N VAL A 40 -15.12 3.05 2.14
CA VAL A 40 -16.43 3.15 1.49
C VAL A 40 -17.33 1.96 1.84
N LYS A 41 -18.45 2.26 2.51
CA LYS A 41 -19.72 1.53 2.35
C LYS A 41 -20.69 2.43 1.60
N HIS A 42 -20.78 2.27 0.28
CA HIS A 42 -21.71 3.05 -0.54
C HIS A 42 -22.75 2.11 -1.15
N PRO A 43 -24.05 2.29 -0.86
CA PRO A 43 -25.10 1.38 -1.31
C PRO A 43 -25.14 1.13 -2.82
N LEU A 44 -24.73 2.10 -3.64
CA LEU A 44 -24.68 1.91 -5.10
C LEU A 44 -23.59 0.92 -5.54
N LEU A 45 -22.46 0.87 -4.82
CA LEU A 45 -21.38 -0.05 -5.11
C LEU A 45 -21.72 -1.46 -4.59
N GLU A 46 -22.33 -1.54 -3.41
CA GLU A 46 -22.76 -2.82 -2.80
C GLU A 46 -23.87 -3.50 -3.61
N LYS A 47 -24.81 -2.73 -4.18
CA LYS A 47 -25.93 -3.26 -4.96
C LYS A 47 -25.59 -3.61 -6.41
N GLY A 48 -24.34 -3.39 -6.86
CA GLY A 48 -23.95 -3.65 -8.24
C GLY A 48 -24.68 -2.78 -9.28
N LEU A 49 -25.18 -1.60 -8.87
CA LEU A 49 -25.90 -0.67 -9.75
C LEU A 49 -24.96 0.12 -10.66
N VAL A 50 -23.65 -0.03 -10.45
CA VAL A 50 -22.59 0.60 -11.24
C VAL A 50 -21.70 -0.51 -11.79
N GLN A 51 -21.26 -0.38 -13.05
CA GLN A 51 -20.25 -1.25 -13.65
C GLN A 51 -19.10 -0.40 -14.19
N CYS A 52 -17.87 -0.85 -13.95
CA CYS A 52 -16.66 -0.18 -14.41
C CYS A 52 -15.85 -1.16 -15.29
N PRO A 53 -16.34 -1.54 -16.49
CA PRO A 53 -15.79 -2.66 -17.24
C PRO A 53 -14.34 -2.45 -17.70
N ASN A 54 -13.94 -1.19 -17.86
CA ASN A 54 -12.61 -0.79 -18.34
C ASN A 54 -11.78 -0.18 -17.21
N LEU A 55 -12.04 -0.55 -15.94
CA LEU A 55 -11.25 -0.07 -14.82
C LEU A 55 -9.87 -0.73 -14.86
N GLU A 56 -8.82 0.09 -14.83
CA GLU A 56 -7.43 -0.37 -14.89
C GLU A 56 -6.75 -0.23 -13.53
N CYS A 57 -7.07 0.82 -12.78
CA CYS A 57 -6.46 1.13 -11.49
C CYS A 57 -7.51 1.24 -10.37
N LEU A 58 -7.30 0.49 -9.30
CA LEU A 58 -8.08 0.60 -8.07
C LEU A 58 -7.18 1.08 -6.93
N LEU A 59 -7.54 2.19 -6.30
CA LEU A 59 -6.89 2.71 -5.11
C LEU A 59 -7.82 2.55 -3.91
N ILE A 60 -7.30 2.03 -2.81
CA ILE A 60 -8.04 1.78 -1.58
C ILE A 60 -7.31 2.47 -0.44
N LYS A 61 -8.01 3.28 0.35
CA LYS A 61 -7.51 3.83 1.61
C LYS A 61 -8.35 3.33 2.77
N LEU A 62 -7.67 2.68 3.71
CA LEU A 62 -8.25 2.07 4.91
C LEU A 62 -7.89 2.94 6.12
N TYR A 63 -8.87 3.64 6.68
CA TYR A 63 -8.75 4.38 7.94
C TYR A 63 -9.64 3.81 9.05
N GLN A 64 -10.36 2.71 8.79
CA GLN A 64 -11.15 2.00 9.80
C GLN A 64 -10.81 0.50 9.82
N PRO A 65 -10.87 -0.15 11.00
CA PRO A 65 -10.51 -1.55 11.19
C PRO A 65 -11.63 -2.51 10.74
N LYS A 66 -12.21 -2.26 9.55
CA LYS A 66 -13.28 -3.09 9.00
C LYS A 66 -12.75 -3.89 7.83
N ALA A 67 -13.13 -5.16 7.77
CA ALA A 67 -12.87 -6.00 6.61
C ALA A 67 -13.42 -5.32 5.36
N LEU A 68 -12.52 -4.97 4.44
CA LEU A 68 -12.89 -4.48 3.13
C LEU A 68 -13.48 -5.64 2.34
N GLN A 69 -14.66 -5.43 1.76
CA GLN A 69 -15.18 -6.28 0.69
C GLN A 69 -15.21 -5.45 -0.57
N LEU A 70 -14.56 -5.93 -1.62
CA LEU A 70 -14.56 -5.23 -2.90
C LEU A 70 -15.98 -5.25 -3.48
N PRO A 71 -16.47 -4.11 -3.99
CA PRO A 71 -17.78 -4.08 -4.61
C PRO A 71 -17.79 -4.88 -5.92
N PRO A 72 -18.92 -5.52 -6.28
CA PRO A 72 -19.04 -6.32 -7.50
C PRO A 72 -18.82 -5.53 -8.81
N CYS A 73 -18.80 -4.20 -8.74
CA CYS A 73 -18.53 -3.33 -9.88
C CYS A 73 -17.05 -3.33 -10.32
N ILE A 74 -16.15 -3.85 -9.48
CA ILE A 74 -14.72 -3.94 -9.79
C ILE A 74 -14.50 -5.13 -10.75
N PRO A 75 -13.93 -4.91 -11.93
CA PRO A 75 -13.63 -5.99 -12.86
C PRO A 75 -12.53 -6.90 -12.30
N ALA A 76 -12.52 -8.15 -12.77
CA ALA A 76 -11.51 -9.13 -12.41
C ALA A 76 -10.09 -8.71 -12.83
N LYS A 77 -9.98 -8.16 -14.04
CA LYS A 77 -8.71 -7.73 -14.60
C LYS A 77 -8.44 -6.29 -14.18
N LEU A 78 -7.43 -6.10 -13.35
CA LEU A 78 -6.90 -4.79 -12.99
C LEU A 78 -5.45 -4.73 -13.47
N ALA A 79 -5.01 -3.60 -14.00
CA ALA A 79 -3.59 -3.38 -14.23
C ALA A 79 -2.89 -3.13 -12.89
N LYS A 80 -3.51 -2.31 -12.03
CA LYS A 80 -2.89 -1.83 -10.80
C LYS A 80 -3.86 -1.81 -9.61
N LEU A 81 -3.38 -2.31 -8.48
CA LEU A 81 -4.02 -2.21 -7.18
C LEU A 81 -3.12 -1.41 -6.23
N VAL A 82 -3.66 -0.35 -5.66
CA VAL A 82 -2.96 0.50 -4.69
C VAL A 82 -3.71 0.45 -3.36
N VAL A 83 -3.02 0.14 -2.28
CA VAL A 83 -3.60 -0.08 -0.96
C VAL A 83 -2.86 0.77 0.05
N HIS A 84 -3.58 1.68 0.70
CA HIS A 84 -3.05 2.51 1.78
C HIS A 84 -3.70 2.06 3.08
N GLY A 85 -2.89 1.74 4.08
CA GLY A 85 -3.38 1.24 5.36
C GLY A 85 -2.50 1.65 6.54
N ARG A 86 -2.94 1.27 7.73
CA ARG A 86 -2.16 1.36 8.97
C ARG A 86 -2.04 -0.02 9.56
N VAL A 87 -0.92 -0.33 10.20
CA VAL A 87 -0.71 -1.66 10.82
C VAL A 87 -1.64 -1.96 12.00
N ILE A 88 -2.34 -0.95 12.53
CA ILE A 88 -3.37 -1.15 13.57
C ILE A 88 -4.66 -1.76 12.99
N ASP A 89 -4.85 -1.63 11.68
CA ASP A 89 -5.99 -2.15 10.95
C ASP A 89 -5.59 -3.52 10.34
N PRO A 90 -6.49 -4.51 10.27
CA PRO A 90 -6.18 -5.77 9.61
C PRO A 90 -5.94 -5.54 8.10
N PRO A 91 -5.12 -6.39 7.44
CA PRO A 91 -4.95 -6.32 6.00
C PRO A 91 -6.30 -6.57 5.28
N PRO A 92 -6.56 -5.91 4.15
CA PRO A 92 -7.78 -6.12 3.36
C PRO A 92 -7.86 -7.54 2.82
N VAL A 93 -9.10 -8.02 2.65
CA VAL A 93 -9.41 -9.29 1.99
C VAL A 93 -10.07 -8.98 0.64
N PHE A 94 -9.37 -9.23 -0.47
CA PHE A 94 -9.83 -8.78 -1.78
C PHE A 94 -10.92 -9.66 -2.41
N GLY A 95 -11.24 -10.81 -1.82
CA GLY A 95 -12.21 -11.75 -2.37
C GLY A 95 -11.74 -12.39 -3.68
N LYS A 96 -12.58 -13.21 -4.34
CA LYS A 96 -12.15 -14.23 -5.31
C LYS A 96 -11.84 -13.78 -6.75
N ILE A 97 -12.03 -12.51 -7.09
CA ILE A 97 -12.19 -12.13 -8.51
C ILE A 97 -11.04 -11.26 -9.03
N ILE A 98 -10.34 -10.51 -8.18
CA ILE A 98 -9.32 -9.57 -8.68
C ILE A 98 -7.99 -10.27 -9.01
N CYS A 99 -7.37 -9.80 -10.08
CA CYS A 99 -6.11 -10.28 -10.60
C CYS A 99 -5.27 -9.10 -11.09
N PRO A 100 -4.69 -8.30 -10.17
CA PRO A 100 -3.82 -7.19 -10.54
C PRO A 100 -2.47 -7.70 -11.06
N SER A 101 -1.90 -7.04 -12.08
CA SER A 101 -0.50 -7.26 -12.47
C SER A 101 0.48 -6.44 -11.64
N GLU A 102 0.04 -5.33 -11.05
CA GLU A 102 0.84 -4.48 -10.17
C GLU A 102 0.14 -4.31 -8.82
N LEU A 103 0.91 -4.48 -7.74
CA LEU A 103 0.46 -4.20 -6.37
C LEU A 103 1.33 -3.12 -5.75
N SER A 104 0.73 -2.04 -5.27
CA SER A 104 1.38 -1.03 -4.46
C SER A 104 0.74 -0.96 -3.09
N VAL A 105 1.54 -1.08 -2.04
CA VAL A 105 1.10 -1.12 -0.65
C VAL A 105 1.85 -0.04 0.12
N GLU A 106 1.12 0.95 0.63
CA GLU A 106 1.63 2.01 1.52
C GLU A 106 1.08 1.78 2.93
N ILE A 107 1.99 1.57 3.88
CA ILE A 107 1.65 1.18 5.24
C ILE A 107 2.24 2.19 6.21
N LYS A 108 1.41 2.66 7.13
CA LYS A 108 1.85 3.49 8.26
C LYS A 108 1.84 2.69 9.54
N GLY A 109 2.95 2.68 10.28
CA GLY A 109 3.05 1.90 11.51
C GLY A 109 4.19 2.32 12.43
N PRO A 110 4.22 1.81 13.67
CA PRO A 110 5.32 2.05 14.60
C PRO A 110 6.50 1.10 14.37
N SER A 111 6.34 -0.01 13.64
CA SER A 111 7.42 -0.98 13.43
C SER A 111 7.39 -1.66 12.07
N TYR A 112 8.59 -1.97 11.56
CA TYR A 112 8.78 -2.60 10.26
C TYR A 112 8.19 -4.00 10.18
N GLY A 113 8.43 -4.83 11.21
CA GLY A 113 7.92 -6.20 11.25
C GLY A 113 6.40 -6.25 11.09
N ARG A 114 5.67 -5.30 11.71
CA ARG A 114 4.22 -5.19 11.51
C ARG A 114 3.85 -4.76 10.11
N CYS A 115 4.61 -3.85 9.49
CA CYS A 115 4.42 -3.50 8.08
C CYS A 115 4.63 -4.71 7.16
N VAL A 116 5.69 -5.51 7.40
CA VAL A 116 5.96 -6.75 6.64
C VAL A 116 4.81 -7.74 6.78
N SER A 117 4.35 -8.03 8.00
CA SER A 117 3.22 -8.95 8.20
C SER A 117 1.93 -8.43 7.55
N TRP A 118 1.70 -7.11 7.58
CA TRP A 118 0.53 -6.51 6.95
C TRP A 118 0.61 -6.58 5.42
N PHE A 119 1.78 -6.32 4.85
CA PHE A 119 2.05 -6.49 3.42
C PHE A 119 1.85 -7.95 2.97
N GLN A 120 2.42 -8.91 3.69
CA GLN A 120 2.22 -10.33 3.44
C GLN A 120 0.74 -10.69 3.48
N GLY A 121 -0.01 -10.16 4.45
CA GLY A 121 -1.47 -10.32 4.53
C GLY A 121 -2.20 -9.79 3.31
N CYS A 122 -1.76 -8.67 2.73
CA CYS A 122 -2.33 -8.13 1.48
C CYS A 122 -2.06 -9.06 0.29
N VAL A 123 -0.82 -9.52 0.13
CA VAL A 123 -0.47 -10.40 -1.00
C VAL A 123 -1.18 -11.75 -0.86
N ASN A 124 -1.19 -12.33 0.33
CA ASN A 124 -1.84 -13.62 0.62
C ASN A 124 -3.37 -13.57 0.49
N SER A 125 -3.97 -12.37 0.56
CA SER A 125 -5.41 -12.21 0.34
C SER A 125 -5.78 -12.02 -1.13
N LEU A 126 -4.80 -11.91 -2.03
CA LEU A 126 -5.05 -11.95 -3.47
C LEU A 126 -5.41 -13.38 -3.90
N PRO A 127 -6.39 -13.56 -4.80
CA PRO A 127 -6.70 -14.88 -5.35
C PRO A 127 -5.60 -15.44 -6.25
N PHE A 128 -4.87 -14.54 -6.93
CA PHE A 128 -3.87 -14.88 -7.94
C PHE A 128 -2.55 -14.14 -7.67
N PRO A 129 -1.89 -14.36 -6.53
CA PRO A 129 -0.66 -13.63 -6.18
C PRO A 129 0.46 -13.89 -7.18
N ARG A 130 0.42 -15.03 -7.88
CA ARG A 130 1.39 -15.41 -8.92
C ARG A 130 1.30 -14.57 -10.20
N GLU A 131 0.22 -13.81 -10.40
CA GLU A 131 0.07 -12.95 -11.58
C GLU A 131 0.71 -11.57 -11.40
N LEU A 132 1.21 -11.28 -10.18
CA LEU A 132 1.96 -10.07 -9.90
C LEU A 132 3.28 -10.05 -10.68
N ARG A 133 3.49 -8.95 -11.38
CA ARG A 133 4.74 -8.63 -12.09
C ARG A 133 5.52 -7.53 -11.40
N ARG A 134 4.82 -6.58 -10.77
CA ARG A 134 5.44 -5.49 -10.03
C ARG A 134 4.85 -5.38 -8.64
N ILE A 135 5.73 -5.23 -7.66
CA ILE A 135 5.37 -4.97 -6.28
C ILE A 135 6.02 -3.66 -5.86
N THR A 136 5.26 -2.78 -5.21
CA THR A 136 5.79 -1.60 -4.53
C THR A 136 5.39 -1.66 -3.08
N LEU A 137 6.35 -1.79 -2.18
CA LEU A 137 6.14 -1.71 -0.73
C LEU A 137 6.65 -0.36 -0.23
N LYS A 138 5.80 0.38 0.48
CA LYS A 138 6.18 1.62 1.16
C LYS A 138 5.83 1.50 2.65
N CYS A 139 6.84 1.49 3.50
CA CYS A 139 6.69 1.43 4.95
C CYS A 139 7.04 2.79 5.54
N ASP A 140 6.05 3.55 6.00
CA ASP A 140 6.22 4.80 6.75
C ASP A 140 6.16 4.49 8.25
N MET A 141 7.35 4.39 8.82
CA MET A 141 7.59 4.12 10.22
C MET A 141 7.74 5.42 10.98
N LYS A 142 6.92 5.60 12.02
CA LYS A 142 7.07 6.72 12.93
C LYS A 142 7.62 6.20 14.24
N CYS A 143 8.80 6.67 14.62
CA CYS A 143 9.32 6.44 15.96
C CYS A 143 8.28 6.92 16.96
N ASP A 144 8.03 6.11 17.99
CA ASP A 144 7.06 6.46 19.01
C ASP A 144 7.46 7.80 19.64
N MET A 145 6.50 8.71 19.73
CA MET A 145 6.72 10.05 20.29
C MET A 145 6.63 10.02 21.81
N ASP A 146 6.57 8.83 22.42
CA ASP A 146 6.51 8.66 23.86
C ASP A 146 7.79 9.22 24.50
N PHE A 147 7.67 10.41 25.11
CA PHE A 147 8.76 11.27 25.56
C PHE A 147 9.58 10.70 26.74
N SER A 148 9.35 9.45 27.13
CA SER A 148 9.76 8.89 28.42
C SER A 148 10.94 7.91 28.37
N ARG A 149 11.48 7.56 27.19
CA ARG A 149 12.63 6.63 27.06
C ARG A 149 13.77 7.22 26.24
N GLU A 150 14.97 6.66 26.44
CA GLU A 150 16.15 6.89 25.59
C GLU A 150 15.73 6.85 24.13
N ARG A 151 15.82 8.00 23.46
CA ARG A 151 15.34 8.13 22.08
C ARG A 151 16.42 7.56 21.16
N SER A 152 16.23 6.33 20.71
CA SER A 152 16.99 5.75 19.62
C SER A 152 16.10 5.56 18.39
N ILE A 153 16.72 5.48 17.22
CA ILE A 153 16.03 5.08 16.00
C ILE A 153 15.77 3.57 16.11
N ASP A 154 14.50 3.17 16.06
CA ASP A 154 14.12 1.76 16.02
C ASP A 154 14.28 1.23 14.59
N TYR A 155 15.50 0.80 14.26
CA TYR A 155 15.79 0.17 12.98
C TYR A 155 15.17 -1.24 12.93
N PRO A 156 14.77 -1.71 11.75
CA PRO A 156 14.25 -3.06 11.62
C PRO A 156 15.27 -4.12 12.06
N ALA A 157 14.84 -5.05 12.91
CA ALA A 157 15.65 -6.22 13.23
C ALA A 157 15.91 -7.10 11.98
N ALA A 158 17.06 -7.78 11.94
CA ALA A 158 17.48 -8.63 10.83
C ALA A 158 16.44 -9.71 10.47
N GLU A 159 15.75 -10.25 11.47
CA GLU A 159 14.67 -11.24 11.27
C GLU A 159 13.54 -10.70 10.39
N ASN A 160 13.23 -9.40 10.48
CA ASN A 160 12.18 -8.80 9.66
C ASN A 160 12.59 -8.72 8.18
N TYR A 161 13.86 -8.45 7.91
CA TYR A 161 14.40 -8.47 6.55
C TYR A 161 14.44 -9.88 6.00
N ALA A 162 14.89 -10.85 6.78
CA ALA A 162 14.89 -12.26 6.39
C ALA A 162 13.47 -12.75 6.06
N ALA A 163 12.48 -12.44 6.91
CA ALA A 163 11.09 -12.81 6.67
C ALA A 163 10.51 -12.20 5.38
N LEU A 164 10.87 -10.95 5.06
CA LEU A 164 10.46 -10.33 3.81
C LEU A 164 11.21 -10.91 2.61
N PHE A 165 12.51 -11.14 2.72
CA PHE A 165 13.33 -11.76 1.68
C PHE A 165 12.78 -13.13 1.30
N THR A 166 12.58 -14.04 2.26
CA THR A 166 12.01 -15.36 2.01
C THR A 166 10.65 -15.27 1.31
N PHE A 167 9.81 -14.33 1.74
CA PHE A 167 8.51 -14.12 1.10
C PHE A 167 8.60 -13.61 -0.34
N LEU A 168 9.52 -12.69 -0.63
CA LEU A 168 9.74 -12.19 -1.99
C LEU A 168 10.37 -13.26 -2.90
N GLU A 169 11.29 -14.06 -2.37
CA GLU A 169 11.89 -15.19 -3.09
C GLU A 169 10.83 -16.24 -3.45
N GLU A 170 9.90 -16.55 -2.54
CA GLU A 170 8.75 -17.42 -2.84
C GLU A 170 7.89 -16.87 -3.98
N LEU A 171 7.65 -15.55 -4.01
CA LEU A 171 6.90 -14.91 -5.09
C LEU A 171 7.66 -14.93 -6.42
N ASP A 172 8.95 -14.68 -6.39
CA ASP A 172 9.83 -14.70 -7.56
C ASP A 172 9.93 -16.09 -8.17
N ASN A 173 9.98 -17.14 -7.33
CA ASN A 173 9.98 -18.54 -7.76
C ASN A 173 8.74 -18.95 -8.57
N PHE A 174 7.66 -18.16 -8.59
CA PHE A 174 6.54 -18.37 -9.52
C PHE A 174 6.82 -17.87 -10.94
N GLY A 175 7.92 -17.17 -11.17
CA GLY A 175 8.49 -16.83 -12.48
C GLY A 175 7.85 -15.64 -13.20
N LYS A 176 6.93 -14.92 -12.55
CA LYS A 176 6.25 -13.76 -13.15
C LYS A 176 6.62 -12.42 -12.52
N LEU A 177 7.22 -12.43 -11.34
CA LEU A 177 7.70 -11.22 -10.70
C LEU A 177 8.87 -10.68 -11.52
N GLN A 178 8.81 -9.40 -11.85
CA GLN A 178 9.82 -8.72 -12.67
C GLN A 178 10.55 -7.66 -11.88
N HIS A 179 9.85 -7.01 -10.95
CA HIS A 179 10.38 -5.85 -10.25
C HIS A 179 9.72 -5.66 -8.87
N VAL A 180 10.54 -5.34 -7.88
CA VAL A 180 10.11 -4.99 -6.52
C VAL A 180 10.72 -3.63 -6.17
N ASP A 181 9.87 -2.66 -5.85
CA ASP A 181 10.27 -1.37 -5.30
C ASP A 181 10.01 -1.36 -3.79
N MET A 182 11.05 -1.31 -2.97
CA MET A 182 10.92 -1.22 -1.52
C MET A 182 11.33 0.15 -1.02
N ASN A 183 10.43 0.85 -0.33
CA ASN A 183 10.69 2.17 0.25
C ASN A 183 10.47 2.09 1.75
N ILE A 184 11.53 2.26 2.52
CA ILE A 184 11.49 2.25 3.98
C ILE A 184 11.72 3.68 4.44
N LEU A 185 10.67 4.32 4.95
CA LEU A 185 10.73 5.66 5.53
C LEU A 185 10.73 5.54 7.05
N ILE A 186 11.79 6.02 7.69
CA ILE A 186 11.90 6.12 9.14
C ILE A 186 11.80 7.59 9.52
N THR A 187 10.73 7.94 10.23
CA THR A 187 10.50 9.29 10.72
C THR A 187 10.87 9.37 12.20
N ALA A 188 11.90 10.15 12.52
CA ALA A 188 12.38 10.36 13.88
C ALA A 188 12.35 11.85 14.28
N PRO A 189 12.26 12.17 15.59
CA PRO A 189 12.52 13.52 16.09
C PRO A 189 13.97 13.95 15.81
N ALA A 190 14.21 15.25 15.61
CA ALA A 190 15.54 15.77 15.27
C ALA A 190 16.61 15.61 16.34
N ASP A 191 16.21 15.51 17.61
CA ASP A 191 17.15 15.31 18.72
C ASP A 191 17.61 13.85 18.83
N VAL A 192 16.98 12.93 18.08
CA VAL A 192 17.45 11.56 17.91
C VAL A 192 18.59 11.55 16.90
N LYS A 193 19.81 11.46 17.43
CA LYS A 193 20.99 11.21 16.60
C LYS A 193 21.09 9.70 16.33
N PRO A 194 21.45 9.31 15.09
CA PRO A 194 21.86 7.94 14.84
C PRO A 194 23.13 7.69 15.66
N GLY A 195 23.31 6.46 16.15
CA GLY A 195 24.62 6.04 16.61
C GLY A 195 25.65 6.16 15.49
N ASP A 196 26.91 6.37 15.86
CA ASP A 196 28.01 6.47 14.88
C ASP A 196 28.05 5.18 14.02
N GLY A 197 27.80 5.33 12.73
CA GLY A 197 27.84 4.22 11.76
C GLY A 197 26.57 3.38 11.64
N GLU A 198 25.52 3.63 12.44
CA GLU A 198 24.27 2.83 12.38
C GLU A 198 23.62 2.85 11.00
N GLU A 199 23.64 4.00 10.31
CA GLU A 199 23.09 4.14 8.97
C GLU A 199 23.83 3.24 7.95
N THR A 200 25.17 3.21 8.03
CA THR A 200 26.02 2.36 7.19
C THR A 200 25.78 0.89 7.51
N THR A 201 25.74 0.55 8.79
CA THR A 201 25.44 -0.82 9.25
C THR A 201 24.07 -1.29 8.77
N GLU A 202 23.08 -0.39 8.72
CA GLU A 202 21.75 -0.74 8.22
C GLU A 202 21.72 -0.97 6.71
N VAL A 203 22.42 -0.13 5.94
CA VAL A 203 22.59 -0.33 4.50
C VAL A 203 23.29 -1.65 4.20
N GLU A 204 24.33 -2.00 4.97
CA GLU A 204 25.05 -3.28 4.83
C GLU A 204 24.14 -4.46 5.11
N LYS A 205 23.34 -4.43 6.19
CA LYS A 205 22.35 -5.49 6.47
C LYS A 205 21.37 -5.71 5.33
N ILE A 206 20.81 -4.62 4.78
CA ILE A 206 19.86 -4.70 3.66
C ILE A 206 20.57 -5.27 2.43
N ARG A 207 21.76 -4.77 2.11
CA ARG A 207 22.54 -5.26 0.97
C ARG A 207 22.84 -6.75 1.10
N ASP A 208 23.33 -7.18 2.25
CA ASP A 208 23.72 -8.58 2.47
C ASP A 208 22.49 -9.51 2.44
N MET A 209 21.39 -9.12 3.09
CA MET A 209 20.18 -9.94 3.16
C MET A 209 19.47 -10.07 1.80
N PHE A 210 19.47 -8.99 1.00
CA PHE A 210 18.78 -8.96 -0.28
C PHE A 210 19.71 -9.12 -1.49
N ALA A 211 20.99 -9.46 -1.28
CA ALA A 211 21.99 -9.57 -2.34
C ALA A 211 21.50 -10.37 -3.57
N PRO A 212 20.85 -11.54 -3.43
CA PRO A 212 20.39 -12.30 -4.59
C PRO A 212 19.36 -11.56 -5.46
N LEU A 213 18.45 -10.79 -4.84
CA LEU A 213 17.41 -10.04 -5.54
C LEU A 213 17.92 -8.70 -6.08
N LEU A 214 18.91 -8.10 -5.40
CA LEU A 214 19.59 -6.91 -5.88
C LEU A 214 20.43 -7.26 -7.13
N GLU A 215 21.28 -8.28 -7.05
CA GLU A 215 22.18 -8.69 -8.14
C GLU A 215 21.43 -9.12 -9.42
N SER A 216 20.23 -9.69 -9.27
CA SER A 216 19.37 -10.04 -10.41
C SER A 216 18.66 -8.83 -11.04
N GLY A 217 18.70 -7.66 -10.38
CA GLY A 217 17.95 -6.47 -10.77
C GLY A 217 16.44 -6.57 -10.49
N ALA A 218 15.99 -7.60 -9.78
CA ALA A 218 14.58 -7.80 -9.45
C ALA A 218 14.11 -6.89 -8.31
N LEU A 219 15.02 -6.30 -7.53
CA LEU A 219 14.73 -5.46 -6.38
C LEU A 219 15.48 -4.13 -6.41
N GLU A 220 14.77 -3.05 -6.11
CA GLU A 220 15.30 -1.74 -5.76
C GLU A 220 14.87 -1.37 -4.33
N VAL A 221 15.81 -0.87 -3.52
CA VAL A 221 15.52 -0.46 -2.14
C VAL A 221 15.91 1.00 -1.90
N GLU A 222 14.97 1.80 -1.42
CA GLU A 222 15.21 3.16 -0.94
C GLU A 222 14.94 3.21 0.57
N LEU A 223 15.98 3.50 1.34
CA LEU A 223 15.90 3.78 2.78
C LEU A 223 15.97 5.28 2.99
N VAL A 224 14.88 5.87 3.48
CA VAL A 224 14.78 7.29 3.81
C VAL A 224 14.71 7.45 5.31
N ILE A 225 15.67 8.15 5.89
CA ILE A 225 15.64 8.54 7.31
C ILE A 225 15.31 10.02 7.36
N GLN A 226 14.10 10.32 7.80
CA GLN A 226 13.58 11.67 7.88
C GLN A 226 13.54 12.15 9.34
N ARG A 227 14.23 13.25 9.61
CA ARG A 227 14.29 13.87 10.94
C ARG A 227 13.48 15.17 10.96
N TRP A 228 12.59 15.31 11.93
CA TRP A 228 11.76 16.52 12.09
C TRP A 228 12.35 17.47 13.13
N VAL A 229 12.77 18.66 12.71
CA VAL A 229 13.12 19.77 13.60
C VAL A 229 11.88 20.67 13.72
N PHE A 230 11.27 20.73 14.91
CA PHE A 230 10.07 21.53 15.14
C PHE A 230 10.25 23.03 14.85
N GLU A 231 11.50 23.55 14.94
CA GLU A 231 11.79 24.98 14.77
C GLU A 231 12.47 25.37 13.44
N TYR A 232 13.07 24.42 12.71
CA TYR A 232 13.95 24.74 11.57
C TYR A 232 13.66 23.97 10.27
N GLY A 233 12.61 23.15 10.25
CA GLY A 233 12.19 22.42 9.05
C GLY A 233 12.60 20.95 9.04
N ARG A 234 12.52 20.33 7.85
CA ARG A 234 12.73 18.89 7.65
C ARG A 234 14.16 18.63 7.20
N HIS A 235 14.88 17.78 7.94
CA HIS A 235 16.15 17.21 7.47
C HIS A 235 15.89 15.81 6.97
N GLU A 236 16.37 15.51 5.76
CA GLU A 236 16.13 14.23 5.10
C GLU A 236 17.47 13.64 4.68
N VAL A 237 17.74 12.42 5.12
CA VAL A 237 18.85 11.60 4.66
C VAL A 237 18.24 10.50 3.80
N VAL A 238 18.55 10.52 2.50
CA VAL A 238 18.08 9.53 1.53
C VAL A 238 19.24 8.61 1.19
N LEU A 239 19.10 7.33 1.53
CA LEU A 239 20.05 6.27 1.20
C LEU A 239 19.39 5.36 0.17
N ARG A 240 19.89 5.42 -1.07
CA ARG A 240 19.43 4.54 -2.15
C ARG A 240 20.36 3.35 -2.27
N ILE A 241 19.78 2.17 -2.25
CA ILE A 241 20.46 0.90 -2.44
C ILE A 241 19.94 0.32 -3.75
N THR A 242 20.70 0.55 -4.81
CA THR A 242 20.54 -0.12 -6.10
C THR A 242 21.72 -1.06 -6.30
N ALA A 243 21.52 -2.12 -7.08
CA ALA A 243 22.62 -2.92 -7.60
C ALA A 243 23.50 -2.11 -8.55
#